data_AF-A0A936IW33-F1
#
_entry.id   AF-A0A936IW33-F1
#
_cell.length_a   1.000
_cell.length_b   1.000
_cell.length_c   1.000
_cell.angle_alpha   90.00
_cell.angle_beta   90.00
_cell.angle_gamma   90.00
#
_symmetry.space_group_name_H-M   'P 1'
#
loop_
_entity.id
_entity.type
_entity.pdbx_description
1 polymer ?
#
loop_
_entity_poly.entity_id
_entity_poly.type
_entity_poly.pdbx_seq_one_letter_code
_entity_poly.pdbx_strand_id
1 'polypeptide(L)'
;MTRRDFFHAAMGTATAGIAALTGPEGLLAQAREKARQYNLKITDLKTFVIDANNKNYVFVKIYTNQGITGLGEGSVTSKAATMKAAIEEHHRYLVGQDPTDIEMHWQAMYRWPRWR
;
A
#
# COMPACT_ATOMS: atom_id res chain seq x y z
N MET A 1 31.40 -23.55 14.53
CA MET A 1 30.25 -22.61 14.48
C MET A 1 29.02 -23.30 15.04
N THR A 2 28.50 -22.86 16.17
CA THR A 2 27.27 -23.45 16.76
C THR A 2 26.03 -22.70 16.26
N ARG A 3 24.87 -23.37 16.27
CA ARG A 3 23.59 -22.76 15.85
C ARG A 3 23.23 -21.49 16.65
N ARG A 4 23.68 -21.39 17.90
CA ARG A 4 23.46 -20.22 18.76
C ARG A 4 24.27 -19.01 18.28
N ASP A 5 25.52 -19.22 17.89
CA ASP A 5 26.38 -18.15 17.38
C ASP A 5 25.84 -17.59 16.06
N PHE A 6 25.24 -18.45 15.22
CA PHE A 6 24.62 -18.05 13.95
C PHE A 6 23.40 -17.13 14.15
N PHE A 7 22.53 -17.44 15.12
CA PHE A 7 21.35 -16.60 15.40
C PHE A 7 21.71 -15.24 16.02
N HIS A 8 22.71 -15.18 16.91
CA HIS A 8 23.18 -13.91 17.47
C HIS A 8 23.88 -13.03 16.41
N ALA A 9 24.65 -13.63 15.49
CA ALA A 9 25.28 -12.91 14.39
C ALA A 9 24.26 -12.43 13.34
N ALA A 10 23.22 -13.23 13.03
CA ALA A 10 22.18 -12.87 12.06
C ALA A 10 21.24 -11.76 12.56
N MET A 11 20.99 -11.67 13.87
CA MET A 11 20.20 -10.58 14.46
C MET A 11 20.90 -9.22 14.41
N GLY A 12 22.23 -9.18 14.48
CA GLY A 12 23.01 -7.93 14.45
C GLY A 12 23.04 -7.24 13.10
N THR A 13 22.94 -8.00 12.00
CA THR A 13 23.01 -7.46 10.62
C THR A 13 21.64 -7.19 10.01
N ALA A 14 20.62 -8.00 10.33
CA ALA A 14 19.27 -7.80 9.82
C ALA A 14 18.58 -6.55 10.42
N THR A 15 18.89 -6.20 11.67
CA THR A 15 18.28 -5.06 12.36
C THR A 15 18.73 -3.70 11.80
N ALA A 16 20.01 -3.57 11.43
CA ALA A 16 20.54 -2.34 10.84
C ALA A 16 19.87 -2.01 9.49
N GLY A 17 19.62 -3.02 8.65
CA GLY A 17 18.94 -2.86 7.37
C GLY A 17 17.47 -2.45 7.50
N ILE A 18 16.74 -3.06 8.45
CA ILE A 18 15.34 -2.69 8.71
C ILE A 18 15.27 -1.28 9.31
N ALA A 19 16.11 -0.96 10.30
CA ALA A 19 16.15 0.37 10.91
C ALA A 19 16.50 1.48 9.91
N ALA A 20 17.38 1.21 8.94
CA ALA A 20 17.70 2.15 7.87
C ALA A 20 16.54 2.39 6.89
N LEU A 21 15.61 1.43 6.76
CA LEU A 21 14.42 1.58 5.92
C LEU A 21 13.24 2.20 6.66
N THR A 22 13.02 1.81 7.93
CA THR A 22 11.78 2.08 8.69
C THR A 22 11.96 2.96 9.92
N GLY A 23 13.19 3.31 10.30
CA GLY A 23 13.47 4.23 11.41
C GLY A 23 12.96 5.65 11.13
N PRO A 24 12.93 6.53 12.15
CA PRO A 24 12.46 7.92 12.00
C PRO A 24 13.31 8.74 11.01
N GLU A 25 14.59 8.41 10.88
CA GLU A 25 15.54 8.93 9.88
C GLU A 25 15.70 7.99 8.67
N GLY A 26 14.88 6.93 8.60
CA GLY A 26 14.98 5.89 7.58
C GLY A 26 14.58 6.37 6.19
N LEU A 27 15.00 5.65 5.15
CA LEU A 27 14.78 6.00 3.75
C LEU A 27 13.30 6.27 3.42
N LEU A 28 12.36 5.51 4.01
CA LEU A 28 10.93 5.73 3.81
C LEU A 28 10.45 7.01 4.46
N ALA A 29 10.92 7.34 5.67
CA ALA A 29 10.57 8.58 6.35
C ALA A 29 11.08 9.80 5.55
N GLN A 30 12.32 9.74 5.07
CA GLN A 30 12.89 10.77 4.20
C GLN A 30 12.13 10.92 2.87
N ALA A 31 11.76 9.81 2.24
CA ALA A 31 10.96 9.82 1.02
C ALA A 31 9.57 10.44 1.25
N ARG A 32 8.95 10.17 2.40
CA ARG A 32 7.65 10.76 2.80
C ARG A 32 7.75 12.26 3.02
N GLU A 33 8.77 12.73 3.74
CA GLU A 33 8.97 14.17 3.93
C GLU A 33 9.21 14.89 2.59
N LYS A 34 10.01 14.28 1.70
CA LYS A 34 10.11 14.78 0.32
C LYS A 34 8.79 14.71 -0.43
N ALA A 35 7.95 13.71 -0.20
CA ALA A 35 6.67 13.61 -0.90
C ALA A 35 5.64 14.64 -0.41
N ARG A 36 5.65 15.00 0.88
CA ARG A 36 4.78 16.03 1.47
C ARG A 36 4.92 17.39 0.80
N GLN A 37 6.12 17.74 0.35
CA GLN A 37 6.36 19.00 -0.36
C GLN A 37 5.53 19.14 -1.65
N TYR A 38 5.14 18.03 -2.27
CA TYR A 38 4.37 18.01 -3.52
C TYR A 38 2.85 18.07 -3.31
N ASN A 39 2.37 18.11 -2.05
CA ASN A 39 0.95 18.14 -1.68
C ASN A 39 0.17 17.09 -2.51
N LEU A 40 0.64 15.85 -2.47
CA LEU A 40 0.07 14.75 -3.23
C LEU A 40 -1.34 14.46 -2.73
N LYS A 41 -2.27 14.35 -3.67
CA LYS A 41 -3.65 14.00 -3.40
C LYS A 41 -4.12 12.99 -4.40
N ILE A 42 -4.79 11.95 -3.92
CA ILE A 42 -5.50 11.02 -4.77
C ILE A 42 -6.67 11.78 -5.42
N THR A 43 -6.72 11.78 -6.75
CA THR A 43 -7.78 12.43 -7.53
C THR A 43 -8.84 11.45 -7.99
N ASP A 44 -8.44 10.23 -8.31
CA ASP A 44 -9.34 9.18 -8.75
C ASP A 44 -8.76 7.79 -8.51
N LEU A 45 -9.63 6.78 -8.51
CA LEU A 45 -9.27 5.36 -8.44
C LEU A 45 -10.11 4.60 -9.46
N LYS A 46 -9.46 3.71 -10.22
CA LYS A 46 -10.15 2.84 -11.18
C LYS A 46 -9.73 1.39 -10.99
N THR A 47 -10.71 0.51 -11.04
CA THR A 47 -10.50 -0.94 -10.90
C THR A 47 -10.75 -1.64 -12.22
N PHE A 48 -9.81 -2.50 -12.62
CA PHE A 48 -9.83 -3.24 -13.87
C PHE A 48 -9.88 -4.74 -13.56
N VAL A 49 -10.89 -5.41 -14.10
CA VAL A 49 -10.94 -6.88 -14.08
C VAL A 49 -10.40 -7.36 -15.42
N ILE A 50 -9.31 -8.12 -15.37
CA ILE A 50 -8.67 -8.70 -16.55
C ILE A 50 -8.97 -10.19 -16.55
N ASP A 51 -9.66 -10.64 -17.59
CA ASP A 51 -9.85 -12.05 -17.87
C ASP A 51 -8.57 -12.61 -18.50
N ALA A 52 -7.91 -13.53 -17.79
CA ALA A 52 -6.74 -14.27 -18.24
C ALA A 52 -7.08 -15.76 -18.36
N ASN A 53 -8.03 -16.05 -19.25
CA ASN A 53 -8.56 -17.37 -19.58
C ASN A 53 -9.33 -18.01 -18.40
N ASN A 54 -8.63 -18.72 -17.52
CA ASN A 54 -9.25 -19.48 -16.41
C ASN A 54 -9.06 -18.76 -15.06
N LYS A 55 -8.54 -17.53 -15.08
CA LYS A 55 -8.27 -16.72 -13.90
C LYS A 55 -8.67 -15.28 -14.20
N ASN A 56 -9.36 -14.68 -13.24
CA ASN A 56 -9.65 -13.26 -13.25
C ASN A 56 -8.63 -12.54 -12.36
N TYR A 57 -7.95 -11.55 -12.91
CA TYR A 57 -7.09 -10.65 -12.17
C TYR A 57 -7.81 -9.33 -11.91
N VAL A 58 -7.60 -8.75 -10.74
CA VAL A 58 -8.19 -7.46 -10.35
C VAL A 58 -7.06 -6.49 -10.07
N PHE A 59 -6.90 -5.52 -10.96
CA PHE A 59 -5.94 -4.43 -10.82
C PHE A 59 -6.62 -3.15 -10.39
N VAL A 60 -5.93 -2.34 -9.61
CA VAL A 60 -6.37 -1.02 -9.20
C VAL A 60 -5.33 0.00 -9.64
N LYS A 61 -5.79 1.09 -10.28
CA LYS A 61 -4.96 2.23 -10.64
C LYS A 61 -5.42 3.45 -9.86
N ILE A 62 -4.49 4.06 -9.15
CA ILE A 62 -4.69 5.28 -8.38
C ILE A 62 -4.11 6.44 -9.19
N TYR A 63 -4.89 7.51 -9.34
CA TYR A 63 -4.48 8.74 -10.00
C TYR A 63 -4.22 9.81 -8.95
N THR A 64 -3.20 10.64 -9.18
CA THR A 64 -2.85 11.75 -8.30
C THR A 64 -2.88 13.08 -9.03
N ASN A 65 -2.96 14.18 -8.28
CA ASN A 65 -2.92 15.54 -8.80
C ASN A 65 -1.61 15.90 -9.54
N GLN A 66 -0.51 15.22 -9.21
CA GLN A 66 0.80 15.46 -9.84
C GLN A 66 1.03 14.58 -11.08
N GLY A 67 0.01 13.88 -11.59
CA GLY A 67 0.12 13.00 -12.76
C GLY A 67 0.84 11.68 -12.48
N ILE A 68 1.28 11.43 -11.25
CA ILE A 68 1.84 10.15 -10.82
C ILE A 68 0.68 9.15 -10.66
N THR A 69 0.87 7.92 -11.12
CA THR A 69 -0.13 6.87 -10.96
C THR A 69 0.46 5.66 -10.24
N GLY A 70 -0.26 5.14 -9.25
CA GLY A 70 0.06 3.88 -8.59
C GLY A 70 -0.71 2.72 -9.21
N LEU A 71 -0.07 1.57 -9.33
CA LEU A 71 -0.71 0.32 -9.76
C LEU A 71 -0.63 -0.69 -8.62
N GLY A 72 -1.77 -1.29 -8.28
CA GLY A 72 -1.88 -2.36 -7.30
C GLY A 72 -2.68 -3.54 -7.82
N GLU A 73 -2.55 -4.69 -7.17
CA GLU A 73 -3.30 -5.90 -7.47
C GLU A 73 -4.05 -6.38 -6.22
N GLY A 74 -5.32 -6.76 -6.41
CA GLY A 74 -6.21 -7.29 -5.37
C GLY A 74 -6.96 -8.54 -5.84
N SER A 75 -6.27 -9.42 -6.56
CA SER A 75 -6.89 -10.61 -7.17
C SER A 75 -7.25 -11.67 -6.14
N VAL A 76 -8.49 -12.13 -6.17
CA VAL A 76 -8.95 -13.31 -5.43
C VAL A 76 -9.66 -14.25 -6.39
N THR A 77 -9.22 -15.52 -6.43
CA THR A 77 -9.79 -16.55 -7.30
C THR A 77 -11.31 -16.64 -7.12
N SER A 78 -12.04 -16.63 -8.23
CA SER A 78 -13.51 -16.73 -8.29
C SER A 78 -14.30 -15.61 -7.60
N LYS A 79 -13.64 -14.53 -7.14
CA LYS A 79 -14.30 -13.40 -6.45
C LYS A 79 -14.01 -12.04 -7.07
N ALA A 80 -13.67 -12.00 -8.37
CA ALA A 80 -13.26 -10.76 -9.02
C ALA A 80 -14.32 -9.63 -8.94
N ALA A 81 -15.61 -9.95 -9.12
CA ALA A 81 -16.69 -8.97 -8.98
C ALA A 81 -16.81 -8.43 -7.54
N THR A 82 -16.69 -9.30 -6.53
CA THR A 82 -16.68 -8.92 -5.12
C THR A 82 -15.48 -8.05 -4.78
N MET A 83 -14.28 -8.41 -5.27
CA MET A 83 -13.07 -7.62 -5.05
C MET A 83 -13.17 -6.24 -5.71
N LYS A 84 -13.72 -6.17 -6.93
CA LYS A 84 -13.96 -4.89 -7.60
C LYS A 84 -14.86 -3.99 -6.76
N ALA A 85 -16.02 -4.50 -6.33
CA ALA A 85 -16.96 -3.73 -5.52
C ALA A 85 -16.34 -3.28 -4.19
N ALA A 86 -15.65 -4.20 -3.48
CA ALA A 86 -14.98 -3.88 -2.22
C ALA A 86 -13.90 -2.78 -2.39
N ILE A 87 -13.15 -2.79 -3.50
CA ILE A 87 -12.18 -1.72 -3.80
C ILE A 87 -12.90 -0.40 -4.09
N GLU A 88 -13.98 -0.42 -4.89
CA GLU A 88 -14.74 0.78 -5.27
C GLU A 88 -15.43 1.43 -4.07
N GLU A 89 -15.86 0.68 -3.05
CA GLU A 89 -16.40 1.23 -1.81
C GLU A 89 -15.42 2.16 -1.07
N HIS A 90 -14.11 1.93 -1.23
CA HIS A 90 -13.07 2.77 -0.61
C HIS A 90 -12.78 4.06 -1.39
N HIS A 91 -13.32 4.21 -2.61
CA HIS A 91 -13.09 5.38 -3.46
C HIS A 91 -13.42 6.69 -2.73
N ARG A 92 -14.60 6.78 -2.11
CA ARG A 92 -15.06 7.96 -1.38
C ARG A 92 -14.12 8.38 -0.25
N TYR A 93 -13.49 7.41 0.42
CA TYR A 93 -12.54 7.71 1.50
C TYR A 93 -11.19 8.17 0.96
N LEU A 94 -10.69 7.50 -0.10
CA LEU A 94 -9.35 7.71 -0.62
C LEU A 94 -9.21 9.01 -1.43
N VAL A 95 -10.25 9.43 -2.16
CA VAL A 95 -10.19 10.68 -2.92
C VAL A 95 -9.95 11.87 -1.99
N GLY A 96 -8.94 12.68 -2.33
CA GLY A 96 -8.49 13.84 -1.56
C GLY A 96 -7.47 13.54 -0.46
N GLN A 97 -7.19 12.25 -0.17
CA GLN A 97 -6.18 11.87 0.82
C GLN A 97 -4.76 11.92 0.25
N ASP A 98 -3.78 12.05 1.15
CA ASP A 98 -2.36 11.93 0.82
C ASP A 98 -1.97 10.44 0.69
N PRO A 99 -1.62 9.95 -0.52
CA PRO A 99 -1.31 8.54 -0.74
C PRO A 99 -0.07 8.04 0.01
N THR A 100 0.75 8.93 0.58
CA THR A 100 1.99 8.57 1.28
C THR A 100 1.72 8.07 2.70
N ASP A 101 0.52 8.29 3.23
CA ASP A 101 0.10 7.83 4.56
C ASP A 101 -0.47 6.40 4.56
N ILE A 102 0.33 5.48 4.01
CA ILE A 102 -0.03 4.08 3.75
C ILE A 102 -0.62 3.39 4.99
N GLU A 103 0.08 3.44 6.13
CA GLU A 103 -0.38 2.78 7.35
C GLU A 103 -1.69 3.37 7.88
N MET A 104 -1.84 4.70 7.82
CA MET A 104 -3.08 5.36 8.22
C MET A 104 -4.24 4.90 7.35
N HIS A 105 -4.04 4.84 6.03
CA HIS A 105 -5.06 4.38 5.10
C HIS A 105 -5.40 2.90 5.35
N TRP A 106 -4.40 2.05 5.56
CA TRP A 106 -4.62 0.64 5.87
C TRP A 106 -5.46 0.47 7.14
N GLN A 107 -5.08 1.16 8.23
CA GLN A 107 -5.81 1.14 9.50
C GLN A 107 -7.23 1.70 9.34
N ALA A 108 -7.40 2.76 8.55
CA ALA A 108 -8.71 3.37 8.33
C ALA A 108 -9.67 2.45 7.58
N MET A 109 -9.19 1.83 6.50
CA MET A 109 -9.98 0.89 5.71
C MET A 109 -10.30 -0.38 6.51
N TYR A 110 -9.34 -0.87 7.30
CA TYR A 110 -9.52 -2.10 8.06
C TYR A 110 -10.36 -1.93 9.35
N ARG A 111 -10.13 -0.86 10.11
CA ARG A 111 -10.74 -0.66 11.46
C ARG A 111 -11.92 0.30 11.50
N TRP A 112 -12.03 1.23 10.56
CA TRP A 112 -13.07 2.27 10.59
C TRP A 112 -14.28 2.12 9.63
N PRO A 113 -14.66 0.93 9.12
CA PRO A 113 -15.92 0.80 8.37
C PRO A 113 -17.17 0.78 9.29
N ARG A 114 -17.00 0.83 10.61
CA ARG A 114 -18.05 0.46 11.57
C ARG A 114 -19.18 1.47 11.80
N TRP A 115 -19.02 2.77 11.54
CA TRP A 115 -20.12 3.73 11.66
C TRP A 115 -19.91 4.92 10.72
N ARG A 116 -20.66 4.95 9.61
CA ARG A 116 -20.86 6.09 8.72
C ARG A 116 -22.26 6.03 8.14
#